data_AF-A0A8T4J5Z7-F1
#
_entry.id   AF-A0A8T4J5Z7-F1
#
_cell.length_a   1.000
_cell.length_b   1.000
_cell.length_c   1.000
_cell.angle_alpha   90.00
_cell.angle_beta   90.00
_cell.angle_gamma   90.00
#
_symmetry.space_group_name_H-M   'P 1'
#
loop_
_entity.id
_entity.type
_entity.pdbx_description
1 polymer ?
#
loop_
_entity_poly.entity_id
_entity_poly.type
_entity_poly.pdbx_seq_one_letter_code
_entity_poly.pdbx_strand_id
1 'polypeptide(L)' 'MGLVTIGQAPRTDLTGDIAPLLTGVRAVEHGALDLDRFDGTEAEANRTRREVGPVEGEAPLISRLRDGSSVVLGHDALAP' A
#
# COMPACT_ATOMS: atom_id res chain seq x y z
N MET A 1 2.45 15.96 -18.82
CA MET A 1 2.06 14.54 -18.95
C MET A 1 2.58 13.80 -17.74
N GLY A 2 1.78 12.96 -17.11
CA GLY A 2 2.17 12.15 -15.96
C GLY A 2 1.72 10.71 -16.18
N LEU A 3 2.52 9.75 -15.69
CA LEU A 3 2.19 8.33 -15.71
C LEU A 3 1.67 7.96 -14.32
N VAL A 4 0.44 7.47 -14.24
CA VAL A 4 -0.12 6.89 -13.02
C VAL A 4 -0.30 5.41 -13.27
N THR A 5 0.41 4.58 -12.50
CA THR A 5 0.17 3.14 -12.45
C THR A 5 -0.70 2.85 -11.23
N ILE A 6 -1.84 2.18 -11.42
CA ILE A 6 -2.73 1.77 -10.33
C ILE A 6 -2.56 0.26 -10.16
N GLY A 7 -2.06 -0.15 -9.00
CA GLY A 7 -1.76 -1.53 -8.64
C GLY A 7 -1.07 -1.59 -7.27
N GLN A 8 -0.77 -2.79 -6.76
CA GLN A 8 -0.03 -2.93 -5.50
C GLN A 8 1.40 -2.37 -5.66
N ALA A 9 1.83 -1.47 -4.77
CA ALA A 9 3.10 -0.74 -4.83
C ALA A 9 4.22 -1.39 -3.98
N PRO A 10 5.52 -1.11 -4.25
CA PRO A 10 6.10 -0.60 -5.50
C PRO A 10 6.63 -1.73 -6.41
N ARG A 11 6.47 -1.58 -7.74
CA ARG A 11 7.12 -2.42 -8.77
C ARG A 11 8.57 -1.96 -8.97
N THR A 12 9.40 -2.16 -7.95
CA THR A 12 10.83 -1.78 -8.01
C THR A 12 11.58 -2.46 -9.16
N ASP A 13 11.04 -3.56 -9.68
CA ASP A 13 11.48 -4.26 -10.88
C ASP A 13 11.27 -3.48 -12.19
N LEU A 14 10.31 -2.54 -12.23
CA LEU A 14 9.96 -1.78 -13.44
C LEU A 14 10.37 -0.30 -13.36
N THR A 15 10.49 0.27 -12.16
CA THR A 15 10.76 1.70 -11.97
C THR A 15 12.08 2.14 -12.63
N GLY A 16 13.11 1.28 -12.60
CA GLY A 16 14.39 1.56 -13.26
C GLY A 16 14.29 1.66 -14.79
N ASP A 17 13.49 0.80 -15.40
CA ASP A 17 13.36 0.70 -16.87
C ASP A 17 12.59 1.88 -17.47
N ILE A 18 11.62 2.42 -16.74
CA ILE A 18 10.79 3.55 -17.20
C ILE A 18 11.40 4.92 -16.86
N ALA A 19 12.34 4.98 -15.91
CA ALA A 19 12.94 6.24 -15.45
C ALA A 19 13.54 7.10 -16.59
N PRO A 20 14.26 6.54 -17.60
CA PRO A 20 14.78 7.33 -18.72
C PRO A 20 13.68 8.03 -19.54
N LEU A 21 12.50 7.42 -19.66
CA LEU A 21 11.36 7.96 -20.41
C LEU A 21 10.63 9.08 -19.67
N LEU A 22 10.87 9.21 -18.37
CA LEU A 22 10.21 10.17 -17.48
C LEU A 22 11.12 11.35 -17.11
N THR A 23 12.15 11.63 -17.93
CA THR A 23 13.08 12.73 -17.70
C THR A 23 12.35 14.07 -17.51
N GLY A 24 12.65 14.77 -16.42
CA GLY A 24 11.99 16.03 -16.04
C GLY A 24 10.67 15.87 -15.28
N VAL A 25 10.26 14.63 -14.98
CA VAL A 25 9.07 14.31 -14.16
C VAL A 25 9.53 13.63 -12.87
N ARG A 26 8.96 14.05 -11.74
CA ARG A 26 9.21 13.41 -10.44
C ARG A 26 8.26 12.22 -10.27
N ALA A 27 8.82 11.02 -10.11
CA ALA A 27 8.03 9.86 -9.70
C ALA A 27 7.52 10.04 -8.26
N VAL A 28 6.25 9.71 -8.04
CA VAL A 28 5.62 9.71 -6.71
C VAL A 28 4.87 8.40 -6.56
N GLU A 29 5.12 7.70 -5.47
CA GLU A 29 4.47 6.44 -5.14
C GLU A 29 3.52 6.67 -3.97
N HIS A 30 2.28 6.19 -4.08
CA HIS A 30 1.27 6.24 -3.03
C HIS A 30 0.64 4.87 -2.87
N GLY A 31 0.70 4.31 -1.66
CA GLY A 31 -0.04 3.13 -1.25
C GLY A 31 -1.44 3.50 -0.75
N ALA A 32 -2.40 2.59 -0.91
CA ALA A 32 -3.77 2.78 -0.40
C ALA A 32 -3.82 3.00 1.13
N LEU A 33 -2.82 2.48 1.85
CA LEU A 33 -2.74 2.52 3.31
C LEU A 33 -1.64 3.46 3.83
N ASP A 34 -1.15 4.39 3.00
CA ASP A 34 -0.08 5.32 3.39
C ASP A 34 -0.50 6.31 4.49
N LEU A 35 -1.81 6.47 4.71
CA LEU A 35 -2.37 7.35 5.75
C LEU A 35 -2.69 6.60 7.05
N ASP A 36 -2.65 5.27 7.03
CA ASP A 36 -2.87 4.42 8.19
C ASP A 36 -1.60 4.27 9.02
N ARG A 37 -1.77 4.13 10.34
CA ARG A 37 -0.64 3.95 11.27
C ARG A 37 -0.42 2.49 11.60
N PHE A 38 0.54 1.87 10.90
CA PHE A 38 1.05 0.53 11.23
C PHE A 38 2.36 0.54 12.02
N ASP A 39 2.87 1.73 12.30
CA ASP A 39 4.04 2.02 13.12
C ASP A 39 3.65 2.68 14.46
N GLY A 40 4.62 2.97 15.32
CA GLY A 40 4.40 3.55 16.64
C GLY A 40 4.40 2.51 17.76
N THR A 41 3.57 2.70 18.78
CA THR A 41 3.45 1.71 19.86
C THR A 41 2.76 0.45 19.35
N GLU A 42 3.09 -0.70 19.93
CA GLU A 42 2.46 -1.97 19.56
C GLU A 42 0.93 -1.92 19.67
N ALA A 43 0.41 -1.17 20.65
CA ALA A 43 -1.02 -0.97 20.85
C ALA A 43 -1.70 -0.20 19.70
N GLU A 44 -1.06 0.85 19.18
CA GLU A 44 -1.57 1.64 18.06
C GLU A 44 -1.57 0.82 16.77
N ALA A 45 -0.44 0.20 16.46
CA ALA A 45 -0.32 -0.63 15.27
C ALA A 45 -1.30 -1.82 15.29
N ASN A 46 -1.52 -2.44 16.46
CA ASN A 46 -2.49 -3.52 16.60
C ASN A 46 -3.94 -3.06 16.49
N ARG A 47 -4.26 -1.83 16.92
CA ARG A 47 -5.59 -1.25 16.71
C ARG A 47 -5.87 -1.09 15.22
N THR A 48 -4.99 -0.44 14.47
CA THR A 48 -5.14 -0.22 13.03
C THR A 48 -5.31 -1.55 12.28
N ARG A 49 -4.49 -2.56 12.60
CA ARG A 49 -4.61 -3.91 11.99
C ARG A 49 -5.96 -4.58 12.23
N ARG A 50 -6.61 -4.32 13.38
CA ARG A 50 -7.95 -4.85 13.67
C ARG A 50 -9.04 -4.09 12.91
N GLU A 51 -8.85 -2.79 12.69
CA GLU A 51 -9.81 -1.94 11.98
C GLU A 51 -9.85 -2.25 10.48
N VAL A 52 -8.68 -2.54 9.86
CA VAL A 52 -8.59 -2.87 8.43
C VAL A 52 -8.70 -4.37 8.13
N GLY A 53 -8.70 -5.21 9.17
CA GLY A 53 -8.70 -6.67 9.03
C GLY A 53 -10.01 -7.23 8.48
N PRO A 54 -10.01 -8.48 7.99
CA PRO A 54 -11.21 -9.11 7.46
C PRO A 54 -12.24 -9.36 8.55
N VAL A 55 -13.53 -9.29 8.19
CA VAL A 55 -14.62 -9.72 9.08
C VAL A 55 -14.78 -11.25 9.04
N GLU A 56 -15.57 -11.80 9.97
CA GLU A 56 -15.79 -13.24 10.03
C GLU A 56 -16.40 -13.78 8.72
N GLY A 57 -15.79 -14.83 8.17
CA GLY A 57 -16.23 -15.45 6.92
C GLY A 57 -15.71 -14.78 5.65
N GLU A 58 -14.96 -13.69 5.78
CA GLU A 58 -14.36 -12.99 4.64
C GLU A 58 -13.01 -13.60 4.23
N ALA A 59 -12.74 -13.66 2.92
CA ALA A 59 -11.43 -14.07 2.43
C ALA A 59 -10.39 -12.96 2.70
N PRO A 60 -9.24 -13.30 3.33
CA PRO A 60 -8.23 -12.30 3.64
C PRO A 60 -7.51 -11.84 2.38
N LEU A 61 -7.20 -10.53 2.33
CA LEU A 61 -6.28 -9.95 1.37
C LEU A 61 -4.95 -9.65 2.05
N ILE A 62 -3.87 -9.65 1.28
CA ILE A 62 -2.55 -9.24 1.77
C ILE A 62 -2.09 -8.05 0.92
N SER A 63 -1.74 -6.95 1.58
CA SER A 63 -1.09 -5.81 0.95
C SER A 63 0.31 -5.60 1.52
N ARG A 64 1.21 -5.12 0.66
CA ARG A 64 2.54 -4.69 1.03
C ARG A 64 2.53 -3.21 1.37
N LEU A 65 3.19 -2.84 2.47
CA LEU A 65 3.37 -1.45 2.91
C LEU A 65 4.66 -0.86 2.34
N ARG A 66 4.81 0.46 2.41
CA ARG A 66 6.01 1.19 1.93
C ARG A 66 7.32 0.74 2.59
N ASP A 67 7.26 0.33 3.85
CA ASP A 67 8.41 -0.20 4.59
C ASP A 67 8.78 -1.64 4.19
N GLY A 68 8.05 -2.23 3.24
CA GLY A 68 8.24 -3.59 2.75
C GLY A 68 7.54 -4.67 3.57
N SER A 69 6.97 -4.30 4.73
CA SER A 69 6.16 -5.20 5.55
C SER A 69 4.81 -5.50 4.89
N SER A 70 4.03 -6.40 5.48
CA SER A 70 2.73 -6.81 4.94
C SER A 70 1.65 -6.71 6.01
N VAL A 71 0.43 -6.43 5.57
CA VAL A 71 -0.75 -6.35 6.41
C VAL A 71 -1.87 -7.20 5.79
N VAL A 72 -2.64 -7.85 6.64
CA VAL A 72 -3.83 -8.62 6.25
C VAL A 72 -5.05 -7.71 6.33
N LEU A 73 -5.87 -7.72 5.29
CA LEU A 73 -7.01 -6.82 5.11
C LEU A 73 -8.30 -7.60 4.84
N GLY A 74 -9.43 -6.97 5.15
CA GLY A 74 -10.69 -7.23 4.45
C GLY A 74 -10.75 -6.49 3.11
N HIS A 75 -11.68 -6.88 2.25
CA HIS A 75 -12.02 -6.21 1.00
C HIS A 75 -12.57 -4.80 1.26
N ASP A 76 -13.32 -4.63 2.35
CA ASP A 76 -13.92 -3.34 2.73
C ASP A 76 -12.87 -2.29 3.08
N ALA A 77 -11.68 -2.70 3.53
CA ALA A 77 -10.56 -1.79 3.80
C ALA A 77 -9.93 -1.18 2.54
N LEU A 78 -10.30 -1.66 1.35
CA LEU A 78 -9.81 -1.15 0.06
C LEU A 78 -10.85 -0.32 -0.70
N ALA A 79 -12.06 -0.14 -0.15
CA ALA A 79 -13.09 0.71 -0.74
C ALA A 79 -12.86 2.20 -0.38
N PRO A 80 -13.11 3.14 -1.32
CA PRO A 80 -12.95 4.58 -1.09
C PRO A 80 -13.97 5.17 -0.11
#